data_AF-A0A760A6D1-F1
#
_entry.id   AF-A0A760A6D1-F1
#
_cell.length_a   1.000
_cell.length_b   1.000
_cell.length_c   1.000
_cell.angle_alpha   90.00
_cell.angle_beta   90.00
_cell.angle_gamma   90.00
#
_symmetry.space_group_name_H-M   'P 1'
#
loop_
_entity.id
_entity.type
_entity.pdbx_description
1 polymer ?
#
loop_
_entity_poly.entity_id
_entity_poly.type
_entity_poly.pdbx_seq_one_letter_code
_entity_poly.pdbx_strand_id
1 'polypeptide(L)'
;DIESQKALLGTALFTELKNKAVKRYYQVDAQNKVEAVINSIPNPGEPEAAEMFAKAESTLGAAKRHLGDELHDKYRVPLDDMKPEYIG
;
A
#
# COMPACT_ATOMS: atom_id res chain seq x y z
N ASP A 1 27.47 -1.79 4.88
CA ASP A 1 26.60 -1.28 3.80
C ASP A 1 26.27 -2.45 2.86
N ILE A 2 25.12 -2.45 2.18
CA ILE A 2 24.77 -3.57 1.29
C ILE A 2 25.72 -3.65 0.09
N GLU A 3 26.15 -2.50 -0.44
CA GLU A 3 27.06 -2.45 -1.60
C GLU A 3 28.44 -3.06 -1.29
N SER A 4 28.90 -2.98 -0.03
CA SER A 4 30.18 -3.58 0.37
C SER A 4 30.19 -5.12 0.37
N GLN A 5 29.01 -5.77 0.30
CA GLN A 5 28.92 -7.24 0.26
C GLN A 5 28.95 -7.81 -1.16
N LYS A 6 28.89 -6.97 -2.20
CA LYS A 6 28.79 -7.42 -3.60
C LYS A 6 29.94 -8.35 -4.04
N ALA A 7 31.17 -8.03 -3.64
CA ALA A 7 32.35 -8.83 -4.00
C ALA A 7 32.33 -10.22 -3.33
N LEU A 8 31.78 -10.33 -2.11
CA LEU A 8 31.66 -11.59 -1.37
C LEU A 8 30.56 -12.49 -1.96
N LEU A 9 29.42 -11.90 -2.31
CA LEU A 9 28.22 -12.63 -2.76
C LEU A 9 28.24 -12.98 -4.25
N GLY A 10 29.05 -12.28 -5.04
CA GLY A 10 29.00 -12.33 -6.50
C GLY A 10 27.79 -11.57 -7.07
N THR A 11 27.92 -11.16 -8.33
CA THR A 11 26.96 -10.24 -8.98
C THR A 11 25.53 -10.78 -9.04
N ALA A 12 25.34 -12.08 -9.29
CA ALA A 12 24.02 -12.68 -9.46
C ALA A 12 23.22 -12.64 -8.14
N LEU A 13 23.78 -13.22 -7.07
CA LEU A 13 23.14 -13.27 -5.76
C LEU A 13 22.94 -11.87 -5.17
N PHE A 14 23.92 -10.97 -5.32
CA PHE A 14 23.79 -9.59 -4.89
C PHE A 14 22.59 -8.89 -5.56
N THR A 15 22.46 -9.03 -6.88
CA THR A 15 21.36 -8.43 -7.65
C THR A 15 20.00 -8.94 -7.20
N GLU A 16 19.87 -10.26 -6.98
CA GLU A 16 18.64 -10.87 -6.50
C GLU A 16 18.23 -10.35 -5.13
N LEU A 17 19.16 -10.33 -4.17
CA LEU A 17 18.91 -9.84 -2.81
C LEU A 17 18.55 -8.36 -2.80
N LYS A 18 19.24 -7.54 -3.62
CA LYS A 18 18.92 -6.11 -3.78
C LYS A 18 17.52 -5.92 -4.34
N ASN A 19 17.17 -6.63 -5.41
CA ASN A 19 15.82 -6.55 -6.01
C ASN A 19 14.73 -6.97 -5.02
N LYS A 20 14.98 -8.02 -4.23
CA LYS A 20 14.05 -8.48 -3.18
C LYS A 20 13.88 -7.44 -2.08
N ALA A 21 14.97 -6.83 -1.62
CA ALA A 21 14.93 -5.76 -0.62
C ALA A 21 14.16 -4.53 -1.13
N VAL A 22 14.44 -4.10 -2.36
CA VAL A 22 13.75 -2.96 -3.00
C VAL A 22 12.26 -3.25 -3.15
N LYS A 23 11.88 -4.45 -3.62
CA LYS A 23 10.47 -4.85 -3.73
C LYS A 23 9.78 -4.81 -2.37
N ARG A 24 10.43 -5.33 -1.31
CA ARG A 24 9.85 -5.32 0.04
C ARG A 24 9.70 -3.91 0.60
N TYR A 25 10.67 -3.02 0.34
CA TYR A 25 10.58 -1.62 0.73
C TYR A 25 9.35 -0.94 0.13
N TYR A 26 9.14 -1.06 -1.20
CA TYR A 26 7.99 -0.45 -1.85
C TYR A 26 6.66 -1.08 -1.43
N GLN A 27 6.61 -2.37 -1.13
CA GLN A 27 5.43 -3.02 -0.58
C GLN A 27 5.04 -2.40 0.78
N VAL A 28 6.01 -2.25 1.68
CA VAL A 28 5.78 -1.68 3.03
C VAL A 28 5.41 -0.20 2.94
N ASP A 29 6.10 0.58 2.10
CA ASP A 29 5.77 1.99 1.88
C ASP A 29 4.35 2.18 1.33
N ALA A 30 3.96 1.36 0.35
CA ALA A 30 2.60 1.38 -0.20
C ALA A 30 1.56 1.00 0.86
N GLN A 31 1.84 -0.02 1.68
CA GLN A 31 0.95 -0.45 2.75
C GLN A 31 0.75 0.65 3.79
N ASN A 32 1.84 1.27 4.27
CA ASN A 32 1.78 2.36 5.25
C ASN A 32 0.97 3.55 4.73
N LYS A 33 1.10 3.89 3.43
CA LYS A 33 0.33 4.97 2.80
C LYS A 33 -1.17 4.66 2.76
N VAL A 34 -1.54 3.45 2.38
CA VAL A 34 -2.94 3.01 2.36
C VAL A 34 -3.53 3.03 3.78
N GLU A 35 -2.83 2.44 4.75
CA GLU A 35 -3.27 2.44 6.15
C GLU A 35 -3.42 3.86 6.70
N ALA A 36 -2.47 4.75 6.42
CA ALA A 36 -2.54 6.14 6.87
C ALA A 36 -3.78 6.87 6.33
N VAL A 37 -4.10 6.69 5.04
CA VAL A 37 -5.27 7.33 4.43
C VAL A 37 -6.57 6.71 4.96
N ILE A 38 -6.65 5.38 5.06
CA ILE A 38 -7.83 4.68 5.61
C ILE A 38 -8.09 5.11 7.06
N ASN A 39 -7.05 5.15 7.89
CA ASN A 39 -7.17 5.58 9.30
C ASN A 39 -7.51 7.06 9.46
N SER A 40 -7.40 7.86 8.38
CA SER A 40 -7.74 9.28 8.37
C SER A 40 -9.13 9.55 7.82
N ILE A 41 -9.89 8.52 7.43
CA ILE A 41 -11.28 8.71 6.96
C ILE A 41 -12.13 9.14 8.17
N PRO A 42 -12.84 10.30 8.08
CA PRO A 42 -13.79 10.73 9.11
C PRO A 42 -14.96 9.74 9.30
N ASN A 43 -15.78 9.95 10.33
CA ASN A 43 -17.03 9.20 10.45
C ASN A 43 -17.99 9.54 9.29
N PRO A 44 -18.86 8.60 8.89
CA PRO A 44 -19.91 8.88 7.92
C PRO A 44 -20.75 10.11 8.31
N GLY A 45 -21.11 10.94 7.32
CA GLY A 45 -21.90 12.16 7.53
C GLY A 45 -21.12 13.39 7.99
N GLU A 46 -19.84 13.25 8.36
CA GLU A 46 -18.96 14.40 8.61
C GLU A 46 -18.63 15.16 7.31
N PRO A 47 -18.33 16.46 7.39
CA PRO A 47 -17.74 17.19 6.28
C PRO A 47 -16.49 16.46 5.78
N GLU A 48 -16.31 16.41 4.45
CA GLU A 48 -15.17 15.76 3.80
C GLU A 48 -15.14 14.22 3.89
N ALA A 49 -16.08 13.54 4.57
CA ALA A 49 -16.09 12.09 4.71
C ALA A 49 -16.09 11.37 3.34
N ALA A 50 -16.98 11.79 2.42
CA ALA A 50 -17.06 11.25 1.07
C ALA A 50 -15.77 11.47 0.26
N GLU A 51 -15.15 12.66 0.39
CA GLU A 51 -13.91 13.00 -0.32
C GLU A 51 -12.73 12.18 0.19
N MET A 52 -12.59 12.08 1.52
CA MET A 52 -11.54 11.29 2.16
C MET A 52 -11.69 9.80 1.89
N PHE A 53 -12.93 9.30 1.82
CA PHE A 53 -13.21 7.93 1.40
C PHE A 53 -12.77 7.68 -0.06
N ALA A 54 -13.14 8.56 -0.99
CA ALA A 54 -12.72 8.46 -2.39
C ALA A 54 -11.18 8.53 -2.54
N LYS A 55 -10.52 9.35 -1.71
CA LYS A 55 -9.05 9.40 -1.64
C LYS A 55 -8.44 8.09 -1.17
N ALA A 56 -9.07 7.40 -0.22
CA ALA A 56 -8.64 6.07 0.24
C ALA A 56 -8.74 5.04 -0.88
N GLU A 57 -9.86 5.00 -1.61
CA GLU A 57 -10.05 4.11 -2.78
C GLU A 57 -9.00 4.38 -3.86
N SER A 58 -8.76 5.65 -4.19
CA SER A 58 -7.76 6.05 -5.18
C SER A 58 -6.34 5.65 -4.76
N THR A 59 -5.99 5.87 -3.48
CA THR A 59 -4.68 5.50 -2.91
C THR A 59 -4.48 3.98 -2.95
N LEU A 60 -5.50 3.21 -2.57
CA LEU A 60 -5.46 1.74 -2.63
C LEU A 60 -5.28 1.23 -4.07
N GLY A 61 -6.04 1.78 -5.02
CA GLY A 61 -5.92 1.43 -6.44
C GLY A 61 -4.51 1.69 -6.99
N ALA A 62 -3.91 2.85 -6.64
CA ALA A 62 -2.54 3.18 -7.04
C ALA A 62 -1.49 2.28 -6.38
N ALA A 63 -1.75 1.78 -5.18
CA ALA A 63 -0.88 0.89 -4.42
C ALA A 63 -0.89 -0.57 -4.93
N LYS A 64 -1.92 -0.99 -5.70
CA LYS A 64 -2.13 -2.39 -6.12
C LYS A 64 -0.87 -3.07 -6.67
N ARG A 65 -0.12 -2.38 -7.53
CA ARG A 65 1.11 -2.94 -8.15
C ARG A 65 2.19 -3.37 -7.14
N HIS A 66 2.23 -2.71 -5.98
CA HIS A 66 3.23 -2.95 -4.93
C HIS A 66 2.71 -3.88 -3.84
N LEU A 67 1.40 -3.85 -3.58
CA LEU A 67 0.75 -4.72 -2.61
C LEU A 67 0.57 -6.15 -3.13
N GLY A 68 0.28 -6.32 -4.42
CA GLY A 68 -0.22 -7.57 -4.98
C GLY A 68 -1.71 -7.77 -4.68
N ASP A 69 -2.32 -8.77 -5.32
CA ASP A 69 -3.78 -8.96 -5.25
C ASP A 69 -4.26 -9.30 -3.83
N GLU A 70 -3.60 -10.23 -3.14
CA GLU A 70 -4.02 -10.67 -1.80
C GLU A 70 -4.05 -9.52 -0.77
N LEU A 71 -2.98 -8.73 -0.70
CA LEU A 71 -2.91 -7.62 0.25
C LEU A 71 -3.80 -6.45 -0.19
N HIS A 72 -3.95 -6.21 -1.49
CA HIS A 72 -4.88 -5.22 -2.01
C HIS A 72 -6.33 -5.57 -1.62
N ASP A 73 -6.74 -6.82 -1.81
CA ASP A 73 -8.10 -7.26 -1.51
C ASP A 73 -8.42 -7.21 -0.01
N LYS A 74 -7.41 -7.41 0.85
CA LYS A 74 -7.56 -7.22 2.30
C LYS A 74 -8.02 -5.81 2.71
N TYR A 75 -7.62 -4.77 1.97
CA TYR A 75 -8.09 -3.40 2.21
C TYR A 75 -9.34 -3.07 1.40
N ARG A 76 -9.44 -3.61 0.18
CA ARG A 76 -10.55 -3.34 -0.73
C ARG A 76 -11.87 -3.84 -0.16
N VAL A 77 -11.91 -5.08 0.33
CA VAL A 77 -13.17 -5.69 0.80
C VAL A 77 -13.81 -4.86 1.93
N PRO A 78 -13.10 -4.48 3.01
CA PRO A 78 -13.68 -3.62 4.03
C PRO A 78 -14.11 -2.24 3.52
N LEU A 79 -13.36 -1.64 2.58
CA LEU A 79 -13.77 -0.38 1.96
C LEU A 79 -15.06 -0.57 1.16
N ASP A 80 -15.14 -1.59 0.31
CA ASP A 80 -16.35 -1.89 -0.47
C ASP A 80 -17.58 -2.09 0.45
N ASP A 81 -17.40 -2.72 1.62
CA ASP A 81 -18.44 -2.93 2.63
C ASP A 81 -18.89 -1.61 3.31
N MET A 82 -17.96 -0.70 3.62
CA MET A 82 -18.25 0.59 4.27
C MET A 82 -18.79 1.64 3.30
N LYS A 83 -18.51 1.51 2.00
CA LYS A 83 -18.81 2.50 0.96
C LYS A 83 -20.24 3.05 0.96
N PRO A 84 -21.31 2.24 1.17
CA PRO A 84 -22.67 2.75 1.21
C PRO A 84 -22.92 3.81 2.29
N GLU A 85 -22.15 3.80 3.38
CA GLU A 85 -22.28 4.78 4.47
C GLU A 85 -21.67 6.15 4.12
N TYR A 86 -20.72 6.18 3.17
CA TYR A 86 -19.95 7.38 2.83
C TYR A 86 -20.41 8.10 1.57
N ILE A 87 -21.14 7.41 0.68
CA ILE A 87 -21.55 7.93 -0.63
C ILE A 87 -23.08 7.82 -0.81
N GLY A 88 -23.81 7.50 0.27
CA GLY A 88 -25.27 7.36 0.32
C GLY A 88 -26.01 8.68 0.49
#